data_AF-A0A845XWZ5-F1
#
_entry.id   AF-A0A845XWZ5-F1
#
_cell.length_a   1.000
_cell.length_b   1.000
_cell.length_c   1.000
_cell.angle_alpha   90.00
_cell.angle_beta   90.00
_cell.angle_gamma   90.00
#
_symmetry.space_group_name_H-M   'P 1'
#
loop_
_entity.id
_entity.type
_entity.pdbx_description
1 polymer ?
#
loop_
_entity_poly.entity_id
_entity_poly.type
_entity_poly.pdbx_seq_one_letter_code
_entity_poly.pdbx_strand_id
1 'polypeptide(L)' 'MPEETKKKVGRPSLHGVRKKSYSVMTTETAWNGLKEMAKDSGLSLSEFLETLGRTKQLP' A
#
# COMPACT_ATOMS: atom_id res chain seq x y z
N MET A 1 -12.94 10.75 -28.51
CA MET A 1 -12.01 9.67 -28.89
C MET A 1 -11.15 9.37 -27.69
N PRO A 2 -11.13 8.15 -27.13
CA PRO A 2 -10.29 7.87 -25.97
C PRO A 2 -8.83 7.76 -26.43
N GLU A 3 -7.95 8.53 -25.80
CA GLU A 3 -6.51 8.45 -26.00
C GLU A 3 -5.98 7.11 -25.43
N GLU A 4 -5.39 6.29 -26.31
CA GLU A 4 -4.70 5.07 -25.92
C GLU A 4 -3.44 5.41 -25.10
N THR A 5 -3.56 5.29 -23.78
CA THR A 5 -2.43 5.42 -22.87
C THR A 5 -1.57 4.16 -22.94
N LYS A 6 -0.47 4.23 -23.69
CA LYS A 6 0.58 3.19 -23.79
C LYS A 6 0.81 2.51 -22.43
N LYS A 7 0.56 1.20 -22.35
CA LYS A 7 0.86 0.37 -21.16
C LYS A 7 2.35 0.43 -20.87
N LYS A 8 2.75 1.13 -19.81
CA LYS A 8 4.12 1.08 -19.30
C LYS A 8 4.35 -0.29 -18.68
N VAL A 9 5.26 -1.05 -19.27
CA VAL A 9 5.73 -2.35 -18.76
C VAL A 9 6.23 -2.14 -17.32
N GLY A 10 5.56 -2.75 -16.34
CA GLY A 10 5.80 -2.58 -14.90
C GLY A 10 4.82 -3.38 -14.03
N ARG A 11 5.09 -3.42 -12.71
CA ARG A 11 4.34 -4.22 -11.70
C ARG A 11 2.82 -4.08 -11.90
N PRO A 12 2.07 -5.19 -12.01
CA PRO A 12 0.65 -5.15 -12.32
C PRO A 12 -0.13 -4.30 -11.32
N SER A 13 -1.07 -3.49 -11.83
CA SER A 13 -1.98 -2.69 -11.02
C SER A 13 -2.91 -3.63 -10.26
N LEU A 14 -2.76 -3.72 -8.94
CA LEU A 14 -3.57 -4.63 -8.11
C LEU A 14 -5.08 -4.30 -8.14
N HIS A 15 -5.51 -3.10 -8.58
CA HIS A 15 -6.92 -2.69 -8.59
C HIS A 15 -7.31 -1.75 -9.76
N GLY A 16 -6.71 -1.91 -10.95
CA GLY A 16 -7.06 -1.11 -12.14
C GLY A 16 -6.66 0.38 -12.09
N VAL A 17 -6.25 0.88 -10.91
CA VAL A 17 -5.71 2.23 -10.72
C VAL A 17 -4.20 2.15 -10.59
N ARG A 18 -3.51 3.10 -11.22
CA ARG A 18 -2.06 3.26 -11.08
C ARG A 18 -1.75 3.66 -9.64
N LYS A 19 -0.96 2.84 -8.93
CA LYS A 19 -0.45 3.19 -7.60
C LYS A 19 0.31 4.51 -7.66
N LYS A 20 0.06 5.38 -6.68
CA LYS A 20 0.83 6.60 -6.43
C LYS A 20 1.63 6.42 -5.15
N SER A 21 2.81 7.03 -5.09
CA SER A 21 3.61 7.05 -3.87
C SER A 21 3.09 8.15 -2.95
N TYR A 22 2.91 7.80 -1.68
CA TYR A 22 2.59 8.73 -0.60
C TYR A 22 3.62 8.53 0.52
N SER A 23 4.00 9.62 1.18
CA SER A 23 4.92 9.60 2.32
C SER A 23 4.20 10.08 3.56
N VAL A 24 4.40 9.36 4.67
CA VAL A 24 3.89 9.74 6.00
C VAL A 24 5.06 9.84 6.97
N MET A 25 5.04 10.85 7.84
CA MET A 25 6.03 11.00 8.90
C MET A 25 5.47 10.38 10.18
N THR A 26 6.28 9.61 10.88
CA THR A 26 5.89 8.96 12.13
C THR A 26 7.10 8.80 13.04
N THR A 27 6.87 8.55 14.32
CA THR A 27 7.95 8.27 15.27
C THR A 27 8.57 6.91 14.98
N GLU A 28 9.82 6.70 15.42
CA GLU A 28 10.48 5.40 15.31
C GLU A 28 9.69 4.28 15.98
N THR A 29 9.13 4.56 17.16
CA THR A 29 8.26 3.62 17.90
C THR A 29 7.06 3.18 17.07
N ALA A 30 6.34 4.13 16.47
CA ALA A 30 5.19 3.82 15.64
C ALA A 30 5.60 3.09 14.35
N TRP A 31 6.73 3.43 13.75
CA TRP A 31 7.26 2.74 12.58
C TRP A 31 7.59 1.26 12.87
N ASN A 32 8.21 0.99 14.01
CA ASN A 32 8.54 -0.37 14.42
C ASN A 32 7.27 -1.17 14.76
N GLY A 33 6.32 -0.58 15.49
CA GLY A 33 5.03 -1.22 15.77
C GLY A 33 4.24 -1.56 14.50
N LEU A 34 4.25 -0.69 13.48
CA LEU A 34 3.63 -0.97 12.18
C LEU A 34 4.25 -2.19 11.48
N LYS A 35 5.57 -2.37 11.58
CA LYS A 35 6.25 -3.54 11.00
C LYS A 35 5.90 -4.83 11.73
N GLU A 36 5.82 -4.78 13.05
CA GLU A 36 5.43 -5.92 13.87
C GLU A 36 3.99 -6.34 13.55
N MET A 37 3.03 -5.41 13.54
CA MET A 37 1.65 -5.69 13.17
C MET A 37 1.52 -6.27 11.76
N ALA A 38 2.27 -5.73 10.79
CA ALA A 38 2.27 -6.28 9.43
C ALA A 38 2.78 -7.73 9.40
N LYS A 39 3.87 -8.00 10.12
CA LYS A 39 4.45 -9.35 10.25
C LYS A 39 3.48 -10.33 10.91
N ASP A 40 2.82 -9.91 11.99
CA ASP A 40 1.86 -10.74 12.72
C ASP A 40 0.62 -11.05 11.87
N SER A 41 0.23 -10.12 11.00
CA SER A 41 -0.86 -10.31 10.02
C SER A 41 -0.45 -11.15 8.80
N GLY A 42 0.82 -11.56 8.69
CA GLY A 42 1.35 -12.27 7.52
C GLY A 42 1.43 -11.41 6.24
N LEU A 43 1.40 -10.08 6.37
CA LEU A 43 1.38 -9.14 5.26
C LEU A 43 2.72 -8.39 5.13
N SER A 44 3.06 -7.93 3.92
CA SER A 44 4.07 -6.88 3.80
C SER A 44 3.55 -5.57 4.39
N LEU A 45 4.45 -4.70 4.86
CA LEU A 45 4.05 -3.39 5.40
C LEU A 45 3.19 -2.57 4.42
N SER A 46 3.49 -2.65 3.11
CA SER A 46 2.67 -1.98 2.11
C SER A 46 1.26 -2.56 1.99
N GLU A 47 1.10 -3.87 2.11
CA GLU A 47 -0.22 -4.52 2.04
C GLU A 47 -1.02 -4.27 3.32
N PHE A 48 -0.35 -4.28 4.46
CA PHE A 48 -0.93 -3.92 5.74
C PHE A 48 -1.50 -2.50 5.71
N LEU A 49 -0.72 -1.51 5.26
CA LEU A 49 -1.17 -0.11 5.16
C LEU A 49 -2.31 0.08 4.17
N GLU A 50 -2.26 -0.59 3.01
CA GLU A 50 -3.36 -0.53 2.03
C GLU A 50 -4.64 -1.14 2.60
N THR A 51 -4.55 -2.27 3.31
CA THR A 51 -5.69 -2.95 3.92
C THR A 51 -6.28 -2.12 5.05
N LEU A 52 -5.44 -1.57 5.92
CA LEU A 52 -5.84 -0.66 7.00
C LEU A 52 -6.55 0.58 6.43
N GLY A 53 -5.96 1.23 5.42
CA GLY A 53 -6.54 2.42 4.80
C GLY A 53 -7.87 2.16 4.08
N ARG A 54 -8.01 0.97 3.48
CA ARG A 54 -9.22 0.56 2.75
C ARG A 54 -10.37 0.14 3.66
N THR A 55 -10.07 -0.66 4.67
CA THR A 55 -11.09 -1.25 5.57
C THR A 55 -11.38 -0.40 6.79
N LYS A 56 -10.44 0.50 7.16
CA LYS A 56 -10.42 1.25 8.42
C LYS A 56 -10.42 0.35 9.67
N GLN A 57 -10.00 -0.90 9.50
CA GLN A 57 -9.89 -1.91 10.54
C GLN A 57 -8.47 -2.48 10.51
N LEU A 58 -8.01 -3.00 11.64
CA LEU A 58 -6.75 -3.71 11.68
C LEU A 58 -6.89 -5.02 10.87
N PRO A 59 -5.98 -5.27 9.92
CA PRO A 59 -5.95 -6.52 9.14
C PRO A 59 -5.79 -7.78 10.00
#